data_AF-B6QTB4-F1
#
_entry.id   AF-B6QTB4-F1
#
_cell.length_a   1.000
_cell.length_b   1.000
_cell.length_c   1.000
_cell.angle_alpha   90.00
_cell.angle_beta   90.00
_cell.angle_gamma   90.00
#
_symmetry.space_group_name_H-M   'P 1'
#
loop_
_entity.id
_entity.type
_entity.pdbx_description
1 polymer ?
#
loop_
_entity_poly.entity_id
_entity_poly.type
_entity_poly.pdbx_seq_one_letter_code
_entity_poly.pdbx_strand_id
1 'polypeptide(L)'
;MMSTRGQSLPRLLRRYSHSEDNNKANSVDDLETGSHGVETAGSIRHLTVSPTGERPRRRGSILIGDTRPAFRWSDYYTSTEELAKLRKPVREYYERMNYLVSRYSFIDRLLDSSIARDLLEDYERFWATNHRSHLHPITEDPMPISPGSLGAHPAMPESESQGTDRTHRHLNETTPLLLSSDDADEMMEISQSSREQDSRRIVMTAVYVNLIANLILLIAKIVVTLMTSSVSVLASLVDAALDFLSTAIVWSTTRLTGRRDKFRFPVGRQRLEPLGVLIFSVVMITSFFQVGILSIQRLADEDDTLVELTVPALIIMASTVAIKGLCWIWCRRINNSNVQALAQDAMTDVVFNTFSIVFPLVGTFANSRYFDPLGGLFLSCYVIGNWAGTASEHIAHLTGAAASPADRSVLLYIVMRFAECIRWIQNLEAYYSGDRLNVEVDIVLDGHTSLHDSHDIGESLQYMLESTVANVDRAFVHLDYAEYNLPTHVDPA
;
A
#
# COMPACT_ATOMS: atom_id res chain seq x y z
N MET A 1 25.36 34.73 -12.49
CA MET A 1 26.81 34.78 -12.19
C MET A 1 27.04 33.75 -11.08
N MET A 2 27.84 32.69 -11.13
CA MET A 2 28.82 32.08 -12.08
C MET A 2 28.80 30.55 -11.78
N SER A 3 28.94 29.55 -12.68
CA SER A 3 29.45 29.40 -14.06
C SER A 3 30.96 29.58 -14.20
N THR A 4 31.76 28.54 -14.46
CA THR A 4 31.68 27.62 -15.63
C THR A 4 32.40 26.27 -15.38
N ARG A 5 32.08 25.25 -16.22
CA ARG A 5 32.92 24.15 -16.80
C ARG A 5 33.95 23.39 -15.90
N GLY A 6 34.08 22.06 -15.95
CA GLY A 6 33.47 21.02 -16.80
C GLY A 6 34.52 20.13 -17.47
N GLN A 7 34.26 18.82 -17.59
CA GLN A 7 34.98 17.93 -18.50
C GLN A 7 34.11 16.74 -18.92
N SER A 8 34.07 16.49 -20.22
CA SER A 8 33.41 15.36 -20.88
C SER A 8 34.45 14.54 -21.62
N LEU A 9 34.21 13.24 -21.83
CA LEU A 9 34.42 12.53 -23.11
C LEU A 9 33.84 11.10 -23.04
N PRO A 10 33.45 10.48 -24.18
CA PRO A 10 32.56 9.32 -24.20
C PRO A 10 33.18 8.05 -24.85
N ARG A 11 32.32 7.02 -25.03
CA ARG A 11 32.43 5.88 -25.97
C ARG A 11 33.57 4.87 -25.72
N LEU A 12 33.19 3.64 -25.38
CA LEU A 12 33.84 2.43 -25.89
C LEU A 12 32.82 1.33 -26.21
N LEU A 13 32.25 1.40 -27.42
CA LEU A 13 31.70 0.22 -28.10
C LEU A 13 32.88 -0.58 -28.64
N ARG A 14 32.98 -1.88 -28.34
CA ARG A 14 33.85 -2.78 -29.10
C ARG A 14 33.20 -4.16 -29.26
N ARG A 15 32.66 -4.41 -30.46
CA ARG A 15 32.41 -5.76 -30.95
C ARG A 15 33.70 -6.57 -30.89
N TYR A 16 33.61 -7.84 -30.52
CA TYR A 16 34.57 -8.86 -30.94
C TYR A 16 33.82 -9.92 -31.74
N SER A 17 34.28 -10.16 -32.97
CA SER A 17 33.74 -11.14 -33.90
C SER A 17 34.87 -11.62 -34.82
N HIS A 18 34.93 -12.94 -35.05
CA HIS A 18 35.89 -13.69 -35.87
C HIS A 18 37.37 -13.70 -35.42
N SER A 19 37.88 -14.91 -35.22
CA SER A 19 38.72 -15.52 -36.25
C SER A 19 38.34 -16.99 -36.40
N GLU A 20 38.03 -17.42 -37.63
CA GLU A 20 38.23 -18.81 -38.00
C GLU A 20 39.74 -19.04 -38.12
N ASP A 21 40.20 -20.25 -37.85
CA ASP A 21 41.45 -20.74 -38.44
C ASP A 21 41.33 -22.25 -38.70
N ASN A 22 41.72 -22.65 -39.90
CA ASN A 22 41.38 -23.94 -40.48
C ASN A 22 42.67 -24.72 -40.78
N ASN A 23 42.88 -25.91 -40.17
CA ASN A 23 43.86 -26.83 -40.72
C ASN A 23 43.68 -28.32 -40.36
N LYS A 24 43.61 -29.11 -41.42
CA LYS A 24 44.03 -30.52 -41.59
C LYS A 24 43.28 -31.65 -40.87
N ALA A 25 42.60 -32.41 -41.73
CA ALA A 25 42.26 -33.81 -41.54
C ALA A 25 43.51 -34.72 -41.46
N ASN A 26 43.32 -35.88 -40.83
CA ASN A 26 43.92 -37.15 -41.25
C ASN A 26 42.96 -38.29 -40.85
N SER A 27 42.65 -39.15 -41.82
CA SER A 27 41.89 -40.39 -41.68
C SER A 27 42.80 -41.57 -41.32
N VAL A 28 42.31 -42.54 -40.54
CA VAL A 28 42.45 -44.00 -40.83
C VAL A 28 41.26 -44.72 -40.15
N ASP A 29 40.63 -45.67 -40.85
CA ASP A 29 39.61 -46.58 -40.33
C ASP A 29 40.20 -47.73 -39.48
N ASP A 30 39.43 -48.31 -38.55
CA ASP A 30 39.14 -49.77 -38.55
C ASP A 30 38.27 -50.22 -37.36
N LEU A 31 37.09 -50.77 -37.71
CA LEU A 31 36.41 -51.96 -37.18
C LEU A 31 36.76 -52.48 -35.75
N GLU A 32 35.77 -52.52 -34.83
CA GLU A 32 34.90 -53.71 -34.65
C GLU A 32 33.74 -53.51 -33.63
N THR A 33 32.71 -54.34 -33.83
CA THR A 33 31.38 -54.43 -33.22
C THR A 33 31.25 -54.45 -31.68
N GLY A 34 30.21 -53.78 -31.15
CA GLY A 34 29.71 -53.92 -29.77
C GLY A 34 28.25 -53.46 -29.60
N SER A 35 27.35 -54.37 -29.25
CA SER A 35 25.88 -54.26 -29.31
C SER A 35 25.18 -53.19 -28.45
N HIS A 36 24.16 -52.54 -29.04
CA HIS A 36 22.86 -52.12 -28.47
C HIS A 36 22.75 -51.63 -27.01
N GLY A 37 22.37 -50.35 -26.85
CA GLY A 37 21.88 -49.81 -25.58
C GLY A 37 21.66 -48.29 -25.61
N VAL A 38 20.65 -47.81 -26.35
CA VAL A 38 20.32 -46.37 -26.39
C VAL A 38 19.36 -46.02 -25.25
N GLU A 39 19.90 -45.50 -24.15
CA GLU A 39 19.11 -44.77 -23.15
C GLU A 39 18.99 -43.29 -23.56
N THR A 40 18.00 -42.99 -24.40
CA THR A 40 17.59 -41.60 -24.64
C THR A 40 16.81 -41.10 -23.43
N ALA A 41 17.34 -40.05 -22.79
CA ALA A 41 16.70 -39.37 -21.66
C ALA A 41 15.25 -38.97 -22.00
N GLY A 42 14.33 -39.27 -21.07
CA GLY A 42 12.89 -39.23 -21.33
C GLY A 42 12.36 -37.82 -21.61
N SER A 43 11.68 -37.69 -22.75
CA SER A 43 10.77 -36.58 -23.06
C SER A 43 9.79 -36.31 -21.91
N ILE A 44 9.69 -35.04 -21.50
CA ILE A 44 8.62 -34.57 -20.60
C ILE A 44 7.30 -34.75 -21.33
N ARG A 45 6.57 -35.81 -20.98
CA ARG A 45 5.25 -36.12 -21.53
C ARG A 45 4.22 -35.12 -21.00
N HIS A 46 3.19 -34.87 -21.80
CA HIS A 46 1.98 -34.15 -21.38
C HIS A 46 1.53 -34.59 -19.98
N LEU A 47 1.26 -33.61 -19.10
CA LEU A 47 0.83 -33.81 -17.71
C LEU A 47 -0.65 -34.23 -17.61
N THR A 48 -1.06 -35.22 -18.40
CA THR A 48 -2.35 -35.90 -18.27
C THR A 48 -2.16 -37.29 -17.64
N VAL A 49 -2.49 -37.38 -16.36
CA VAL A 49 -2.81 -38.59 -15.56
C VAL A 49 -2.10 -39.89 -15.99
N SER A 50 -1.01 -40.24 -15.28
CA SER A 50 -0.43 -41.59 -15.40
C SER A 50 -1.34 -42.66 -14.77
N PRO A 51 -1.57 -43.81 -15.43
CA PRO A 51 -2.52 -44.85 -14.99
C PRO A 51 -1.90 -45.88 -14.03
N THR A 52 -0.95 -45.47 -13.18
CA THR A 52 -0.27 -46.33 -12.20
C THR A 52 -0.48 -45.76 -10.80
N GLY A 53 -0.92 -46.61 -9.86
CA GLY A 53 -1.61 -46.24 -8.61
C GLY A 53 -0.81 -45.54 -7.51
N GLU A 54 0.15 -44.69 -7.84
CA GLU A 54 0.59 -43.64 -6.92
C GLU A 54 -0.50 -42.55 -6.86
N ARG A 55 -0.73 -41.97 -5.68
CA ARG A 55 -1.66 -40.84 -5.56
C ARG A 55 -1.14 -39.71 -6.46
N PRO A 56 -1.98 -39.08 -7.31
CA PRO A 56 -1.49 -37.99 -8.15
C PRO A 56 -0.90 -36.90 -7.26
N ARG A 57 0.39 -36.60 -7.45
CA ARG A 57 1.01 -35.38 -6.94
C ARG A 57 0.17 -34.23 -7.49
N ARG A 58 -0.55 -33.55 -6.60
CA ARG A 58 -1.50 -32.50 -6.98
C ARG A 58 -0.74 -31.41 -7.74
N ARG A 59 -1.31 -30.89 -8.82
CA ARG A 59 -0.61 -29.99 -9.77
C ARG A 59 0.13 -28.84 -9.07
N GLY A 60 -0.48 -28.23 -8.06
CA GLY A 60 0.14 -27.19 -7.25
C GLY A 60 1.46 -27.59 -6.57
N SER A 61 1.63 -28.84 -6.13
CA SER A 61 2.90 -29.30 -5.53
C SER A 61 4.01 -29.54 -6.56
N ILE A 62 3.67 -29.72 -7.83
CA ILE A 62 4.65 -29.83 -8.93
C ILE A 62 5.12 -28.44 -9.37
N LEU A 63 4.20 -27.46 -9.45
CA LEU A 63 4.50 -26.10 -9.89
C LEU A 63 5.21 -25.26 -8.81
N ILE A 64 4.79 -25.38 -7.55
CA ILE A 64 5.45 -24.70 -6.41
C ILE A 64 6.76 -25.41 -6.03
N GLY A 65 6.81 -26.75 -6.18
CA GLY A 65 7.92 -27.57 -5.70
C GLY A 65 7.77 -28.00 -4.24
N ASP A 66 8.81 -28.67 -3.73
CA ASP A 66 8.84 -29.07 -2.32
C ASP A 66 9.21 -27.86 -1.45
N THR A 67 8.55 -27.73 -0.28
CA THR A 67 8.86 -26.66 0.66
C THR A 67 10.24 -26.86 1.26
N ARG A 68 11.21 -26.09 0.78
CA ARG A 68 12.52 -25.90 1.43
C ARG A 68 12.31 -25.62 2.94
N PRO A 69 13.18 -26.13 3.83
CA PRO A 69 13.01 -25.92 5.26
C PRO A 69 13.00 -24.42 5.58
N ALA A 70 11.96 -23.97 6.30
CA ALA A 70 11.83 -22.59 6.77
C ALA A 70 13.11 -22.13 7.47
N PHE A 71 13.57 -20.92 7.16
CA PHE A 71 14.79 -20.41 7.77
C PHE A 71 14.52 -20.07 9.24
N ARG A 72 15.50 -20.31 10.11
CA ARG A 72 15.35 -20.09 11.56
C ARG A 72 15.46 -18.61 11.93
N TRP A 73 14.52 -17.81 11.44
CA TRP A 73 14.37 -16.38 11.71
C TRP A 73 14.32 -16.06 13.22
N SER A 74 13.79 -16.98 14.04
CA SER A 74 13.79 -16.91 15.51
C SER A 74 15.16 -16.61 16.12
N ASP A 75 16.23 -17.13 15.52
CA ASP A 75 17.58 -17.06 16.07
C ASP A 75 18.21 -15.67 15.88
N TYR A 76 17.57 -14.82 15.06
CA TYR A 76 17.96 -13.43 14.78
C TYR A 76 17.04 -12.40 15.46
N TYR A 77 16.01 -12.85 16.17
CA TYR A 77 15.08 -11.97 16.88
C TYR A 77 15.69 -11.49 18.21
N THR A 78 15.80 -10.17 18.40
CA THR A 78 16.33 -9.56 19.62
C THR A 78 15.19 -9.26 20.60
N SER A 79 15.33 -9.60 21.89
CA SER A 79 14.24 -9.38 22.84
C SER A 79 13.99 -7.88 23.15
N THR A 80 12.76 -7.54 23.54
CA THR A 80 12.39 -6.16 23.94
C THR A 80 13.18 -5.68 25.17
N GLU A 81 13.56 -6.60 26.06
CA GLU A 81 14.40 -6.32 27.22
C GLU A 81 15.85 -6.01 26.87
N GLU A 82 16.38 -6.58 25.78
CA GLU A 82 17.70 -6.26 25.24
C GLU A 82 17.67 -4.94 24.49
N LEU A 83 16.66 -4.72 23.64
CA LEU A 83 16.41 -3.44 22.95
C LEU A 83 16.39 -2.26 23.93
N ALA A 84 15.73 -2.41 25.09
CA ALA A 84 15.67 -1.39 26.14
C ALA A 84 17.05 -0.97 26.69
N LYS A 85 18.03 -1.88 26.68
CA LYS A 85 19.41 -1.65 27.15
C LYS A 85 20.29 -0.98 26.09
N LEU A 86 19.89 -1.02 24.82
CA LEU A 86 20.66 -0.46 23.70
C LEU A 86 20.46 1.06 23.53
N ARG A 87 21.50 1.72 23.00
CA ARG A 87 21.50 3.15 22.63
C ARG A 87 20.59 3.37 21.42
N LYS A 88 19.83 4.48 21.40
CA LYS A 88 18.80 4.80 20.40
C LYS A 88 19.09 4.39 18.92
N PRO A 89 20.19 4.80 18.26
CA PRO A 89 20.43 4.44 16.86
C PRO A 89 20.68 2.95 16.63
N VAL A 90 21.22 2.24 17.63
CA VAL A 90 21.41 0.77 17.57
C VAL A 90 20.07 0.08 17.80
N ARG A 91 19.24 0.61 18.71
CA ARG A 91 17.89 0.13 18.96
C ARG A 91 17.01 0.22 17.70
N GLU A 92 17.00 1.36 17.02
CA GLU A 92 16.25 1.58 15.76
C GLU A 92 16.66 0.59 14.65
N TYR A 93 17.94 0.18 14.60
CA TYR A 93 18.41 -0.86 13.69
C TYR A 93 17.83 -2.23 14.06
N TYR A 94 17.93 -2.66 15.32
CA TYR A 94 17.37 -3.95 15.75
C TYR A 94 15.84 -3.99 15.75
N GLU A 95 15.15 -2.88 15.99
CA GLU A 95 13.69 -2.77 15.80
C GLU A 95 13.30 -3.01 14.33
N ARG A 96 14.05 -2.45 13.38
CA ARG A 96 13.88 -2.71 11.95
C ARG A 96 14.20 -4.17 11.57
N MET A 97 15.25 -4.75 12.14
CA MET A 97 15.59 -6.16 11.90
C MET A 97 14.52 -7.09 12.47
N ASN A 98 14.05 -6.85 13.69
CA ASN A 98 12.95 -7.61 14.31
C ASN A 98 11.66 -7.53 13.47
N TYR A 99 11.32 -6.34 12.93
CA TYR A 99 10.19 -6.21 12.01
C TYR A 99 10.34 -7.12 10.78
N LEU A 100 11.50 -7.09 10.11
CA LEU A 100 11.76 -7.96 8.96
C LEU A 100 11.74 -9.44 9.33
N VAL A 101 12.35 -9.82 10.46
CA VAL A 101 12.38 -11.19 11.01
C VAL A 101 10.96 -11.70 11.28
N SER A 102 10.10 -10.91 11.90
CA SER A 102 8.68 -11.26 12.07
C SER A 102 7.97 -11.43 10.73
N ARG A 103 8.17 -10.50 9.78
CA ARG A 103 7.57 -10.57 8.44
C ARG A 103 8.03 -11.81 7.66
N TYR A 104 9.31 -12.13 7.63
CA TYR A 104 9.82 -13.32 6.95
C TYR A 104 9.35 -14.61 7.63
N SER A 105 9.32 -14.67 8.97
CA SER A 105 8.75 -15.82 9.68
C SER A 105 7.25 -15.99 9.44
N PHE A 106 6.50 -14.92 9.21
CA PHE A 106 5.10 -14.99 8.79
C PHE A 106 4.98 -15.50 7.36
N ILE A 107 5.78 -14.98 6.43
CA ILE A 107 5.82 -15.41 5.02
C ILE A 107 6.18 -16.89 4.89
N ASP A 108 7.20 -17.38 5.60
CA ASP A 108 7.58 -18.80 5.58
C ASP A 108 6.40 -19.69 6.03
N ARG A 109 5.73 -19.34 7.15
CA ARG A 109 4.53 -20.07 7.62
C ARG A 109 3.37 -20.01 6.62
N LEU A 110 3.25 -18.92 5.89
CA LEU A 110 2.17 -18.70 4.93
C LEU A 110 2.41 -19.49 3.63
N LEU A 111 3.65 -19.52 3.13
CA LEU A 111 4.05 -20.28 1.95
C LEU A 111 4.16 -21.78 2.23
N ASP A 112 4.53 -22.18 3.45
CA ASP A 112 4.50 -23.58 3.88
C ASP A 112 3.06 -24.12 4.02
N SER A 113 2.07 -23.24 4.24
CA SER A 113 0.65 -23.61 4.34
C SER A 113 0.06 -24.18 3.04
N SER A 114 -1.14 -24.72 3.10
CA SER A 114 -1.82 -25.24 1.90
C SER A 114 -2.32 -24.12 0.97
N ILE A 115 -2.50 -22.88 1.46
CA ILE A 115 -3.15 -21.76 0.73
C ILE A 115 -2.64 -21.59 -0.71
N ALA A 116 -1.33 -21.50 -0.92
CA ALA A 116 -0.76 -21.31 -2.25
C ALA A 116 -1.01 -22.49 -3.20
N ARG A 117 -1.18 -23.70 -2.65
CA ARG A 117 -1.47 -24.94 -3.41
C ARG A 117 -2.98 -25.09 -3.65
N ASP A 118 -3.80 -24.77 -2.65
CA ASP A 118 -5.25 -24.80 -2.73
C ASP A 118 -5.75 -23.81 -3.79
N LEU A 119 -5.21 -22.59 -3.83
CA LEU A 119 -5.48 -21.60 -4.90
C LEU A 119 -5.22 -22.16 -6.30
N LEU A 120 -4.09 -22.85 -6.52
CA LEU A 120 -3.75 -23.49 -7.80
C LEU A 120 -4.71 -24.65 -8.15
N GLU A 121 -5.22 -25.36 -7.15
CA GLU A 121 -6.24 -26.40 -7.34
C GLU A 121 -7.62 -25.81 -7.66
N ASP A 122 -7.98 -24.65 -7.10
CA ASP A 122 -9.25 -23.98 -7.37
C ASP A 122 -9.32 -23.39 -8.78
N TYR A 123 -8.22 -22.87 -9.32
CA TYR A 123 -8.12 -22.53 -10.75
C TYR A 123 -8.35 -23.75 -11.65
N GLU A 124 -7.78 -24.90 -11.31
CA GLU A 124 -8.00 -26.17 -12.03
C GLU A 124 -9.47 -26.64 -11.93
N ARG A 125 -10.08 -26.56 -10.74
CA ARG A 125 -11.51 -26.87 -10.54
C ARG A 125 -12.41 -25.95 -11.37
N PHE A 126 -12.15 -24.64 -11.36
CA PHE A 126 -12.92 -23.63 -12.10
C PHE A 126 -12.81 -23.83 -13.62
N TRP A 127 -11.61 -24.14 -14.12
CA TRP A 127 -11.41 -24.48 -15.53
C TRP A 127 -12.19 -25.75 -15.89
N ALA A 128 -12.10 -26.80 -15.07
CA ALA A 128 -12.72 -28.09 -15.32
C ALA A 128 -14.25 -28.07 -15.27
N THR A 129 -14.87 -27.22 -14.43
CA THR A 129 -16.32 -27.04 -14.41
C THR A 129 -16.81 -26.25 -15.63
N ASN A 130 -16.16 -25.13 -15.98
CA ASN A 130 -16.57 -24.31 -17.14
C ASN A 130 -16.28 -24.98 -18.49
N HIS A 131 -15.24 -25.78 -18.65
CA HIS A 131 -15.00 -26.48 -19.93
C HIS A 131 -15.99 -27.64 -20.16
N ARG A 132 -16.59 -28.20 -19.11
CA ARG A 132 -17.60 -29.25 -19.24
C ARG A 132 -18.95 -28.75 -19.75
N SER A 133 -19.27 -27.46 -19.64
CA SER A 133 -20.52 -26.87 -20.15
C SER A 133 -20.44 -26.42 -21.62
N HIS A 134 -19.24 -26.19 -22.16
CA HIS A 134 -19.06 -25.63 -23.51
C HIS A 134 -18.67 -26.62 -24.61
N LEU A 135 -18.41 -27.90 -24.29
CA LEU A 135 -18.05 -28.93 -25.27
C LEU A 135 -19.26 -29.65 -25.89
N HIS A 136 -20.07 -28.90 -26.65
CA HIS A 136 -20.82 -29.50 -27.77
C HIS A 136 -19.93 -29.44 -29.03
N PRO A 137 -19.53 -30.58 -29.63
CA PRO A 137 -18.82 -30.55 -30.89
C PRO A 137 -19.71 -29.94 -31.97
N ILE A 138 -19.20 -28.95 -32.70
CA ILE A 138 -19.81 -28.51 -33.96
C ILE A 138 -19.45 -29.56 -35.01
N THR A 139 -20.18 -30.67 -35.02
CA THR A 139 -20.14 -31.63 -36.12
C THR A 139 -21.05 -31.08 -37.22
N GLU A 140 -20.46 -30.64 -38.33
CA GLU A 140 -21.20 -30.21 -39.53
C GLU A 140 -21.80 -31.40 -40.29
N ASP A 141 -22.76 -32.10 -39.68
CA ASP A 141 -23.61 -33.06 -40.40
C ASP A 141 -24.90 -32.38 -40.89
N PRO A 142 -25.16 -32.31 -42.21
CA PRO A 142 -26.37 -31.67 -42.74
C PRO A 142 -27.61 -32.53 -42.47
N MET A 143 -28.29 -32.23 -41.37
CA MET A 143 -29.57 -32.86 -41.00
C MET A 143 -30.64 -32.65 -42.10
N PRO A 144 -31.34 -33.70 -42.56
CA PRO A 144 -32.39 -33.57 -43.56
C PRO A 144 -33.64 -32.89 -42.98
N ILE A 145 -34.06 -31.80 -43.63
CA ILE A 145 -35.26 -31.05 -43.24
C ILE A 145 -36.51 -31.91 -43.45
N SER A 146 -37.21 -32.26 -42.35
CA SER A 146 -38.58 -32.77 -42.38
C SER A 146 -39.54 -31.71 -41.82
N PRO A 147 -40.57 -31.28 -42.56
CA PRO A 147 -41.45 -30.20 -42.13
C PRO A 147 -42.56 -30.71 -41.21
N GLY A 148 -42.53 -30.34 -39.92
CA GLY A 148 -43.72 -30.49 -39.06
C GLY A 148 -43.51 -30.65 -37.56
N SER A 149 -43.21 -29.57 -36.84
CA SER A 149 -43.89 -29.27 -35.57
C SER A 149 -43.69 -27.81 -35.17
N LEU A 150 -44.78 -27.06 -35.04
CA LEU A 150 -44.76 -25.79 -34.30
C LEU A 150 -44.85 -26.13 -32.80
N GLY A 151 -43.90 -25.68 -31.99
CA GLY A 151 -44.02 -25.79 -30.54
C GLY A 151 -42.73 -25.47 -29.76
N ALA A 152 -42.83 -24.47 -28.88
CA ALA A 152 -41.89 -24.12 -27.81
C ALA A 152 -40.43 -23.76 -28.19
N HIS A 153 -40.11 -22.46 -28.11
CA HIS A 153 -38.76 -22.03 -27.78
C HIS A 153 -38.47 -22.32 -26.29
N PRO A 154 -37.39 -23.02 -25.93
CA PRO A 154 -36.82 -22.93 -24.60
C PRO A 154 -36.21 -21.53 -24.41
N ALA A 155 -36.48 -20.88 -23.28
CA ALA A 155 -35.82 -19.62 -22.95
C ALA A 155 -34.32 -19.84 -22.71
N MET A 156 -33.49 -18.96 -23.28
CA MET A 156 -32.09 -18.82 -22.87
C MET A 156 -32.06 -18.36 -21.40
N PRO A 157 -31.26 -18.97 -20.51
CA PRO A 157 -30.95 -18.33 -19.24
C PRO A 157 -30.15 -17.06 -19.54
N GLU A 158 -30.64 -15.90 -19.09
CA GLU A 158 -29.79 -14.72 -19.02
C GLU A 158 -28.66 -15.01 -18.04
N SER A 159 -27.43 -15.17 -18.54
CA SER A 159 -26.26 -15.16 -17.66
C SER A 159 -26.10 -13.73 -17.17
N GLU A 160 -26.63 -13.44 -15.98
CA GLU A 160 -26.19 -12.27 -15.22
C GLU A 160 -24.66 -12.35 -15.15
N SER A 161 -23.99 -11.37 -15.75
CA SER A 161 -22.56 -11.20 -15.56
C SER A 161 -22.35 -10.69 -14.14
N GLN A 162 -22.33 -11.63 -13.19
CA GLN A 162 -21.78 -11.40 -11.85
C GLN A 162 -20.32 -11.01 -12.04
N GLY A 163 -20.09 -9.72 -12.16
CA GLY A 163 -18.77 -9.14 -12.10
C GLY A 163 -18.24 -9.42 -10.70
N THR A 164 -17.44 -10.47 -10.57
CA THR A 164 -16.72 -10.80 -9.35
C THR A 164 -15.90 -9.58 -8.94
N ASP A 165 -16.37 -8.87 -7.92
CA ASP A 165 -15.61 -7.77 -7.32
C ASP A 165 -14.48 -8.43 -6.53
N ARG A 166 -13.37 -8.72 -7.24
CA ARG A 166 -12.15 -9.36 -6.72
C ARG A 166 -11.69 -8.58 -5.50
N THR A 167 -12.09 -9.05 -4.33
CA THR A 167 -11.82 -8.41 -3.05
C THR A 167 -10.65 -9.18 -2.43
N HIS A 168 -9.46 -8.61 -2.55
CA HIS A 168 -8.21 -9.31 -2.24
C HIS A 168 -8.15 -9.68 -0.74
N ARG A 169 -7.87 -10.96 -0.45
CA ARG A 169 -7.96 -11.54 0.90
C ARG A 169 -6.78 -11.11 1.78
N HIS A 170 -6.90 -10.10 2.64
CA HIS A 170 -5.76 -9.72 3.49
C HIS A 170 -5.37 -10.78 4.56
N LEU A 171 -4.22 -11.43 4.36
CA LEU A 171 -3.65 -12.47 5.22
C LEU A 171 -2.80 -11.83 6.32
N ASN A 172 -3.07 -12.18 7.59
CA ASN A 172 -2.38 -11.66 8.77
C ASN A 172 -1.96 -12.79 9.71
N GLU A 173 -1.07 -12.50 10.67
CA GLU A 173 -0.53 -13.45 11.66
C GLU A 173 -1.60 -14.19 12.50
N THR A 174 -2.82 -13.65 12.57
CA THR A 174 -3.97 -14.20 13.30
C THR A 174 -4.98 -14.96 12.43
N THR A 175 -4.73 -15.09 11.12
CA THR A 175 -5.62 -15.84 10.22
C THR A 175 -5.45 -17.36 10.49
N PRO A 176 -6.54 -18.12 10.76
CA PRO A 176 -6.44 -19.55 10.96
C PRO A 176 -6.11 -20.28 9.65
N LEU A 177 -4.90 -20.79 9.53
CA LEU A 177 -4.35 -21.45 8.33
C LEU A 177 -4.81 -22.91 8.13
N LEU A 178 -5.83 -23.38 8.87
CA LEU A 178 -6.25 -24.79 8.94
C LEU A 178 -7.77 -24.92 9.05
N LEU A 179 -8.47 -24.61 7.96
CA LEU A 179 -9.88 -24.95 7.73
C LEU A 179 -10.00 -25.51 6.31
N SER A 180 -10.98 -26.39 6.06
CA SER A 180 -11.25 -26.96 4.73
C SER A 180 -11.68 -25.87 3.75
N SER A 181 -11.04 -25.81 2.57
CA SER A 181 -11.17 -24.76 1.54
C SER A 181 -12.57 -24.15 1.48
N ASP A 182 -13.55 -24.95 1.08
CA ASP A 182 -14.87 -24.46 0.67
C ASP A 182 -15.62 -23.74 1.82
N ASP A 183 -15.52 -24.21 3.07
CA ASP A 183 -16.10 -23.56 4.27
C ASP A 183 -15.20 -22.44 4.82
N ALA A 184 -13.88 -22.60 4.72
CA ALA A 184 -12.90 -21.61 5.13
C ALA A 184 -13.03 -20.33 4.31
N ASP A 185 -13.30 -20.47 3.02
CA ASP A 185 -13.22 -19.41 2.05
C ASP A 185 -14.39 -18.43 2.15
N GLU A 186 -15.63 -18.93 2.17
CA GLU A 186 -16.81 -18.09 2.44
C GLU A 186 -16.71 -17.43 3.82
N MET A 187 -16.38 -18.18 4.88
CA MET A 187 -16.28 -17.60 6.23
C MET A 187 -15.18 -16.54 6.33
N MET A 188 -14.05 -16.70 5.62
CA MET A 188 -12.94 -15.75 5.67
C MET A 188 -13.22 -14.51 4.82
N GLU A 189 -13.80 -14.64 3.62
CA GLU A 189 -14.25 -13.49 2.81
C GLU A 189 -15.34 -12.68 3.52
N ILE A 190 -16.32 -13.33 4.14
CA ILE A 190 -17.33 -12.68 4.99
C ILE A 190 -16.64 -11.96 6.16
N SER A 191 -15.64 -12.58 6.79
CA SER A 191 -14.91 -11.95 7.91
C SER A 191 -14.07 -10.74 7.48
N GLN A 192 -13.51 -10.73 6.27
CA GLN A 192 -12.63 -9.67 5.78
C GLN A 192 -13.38 -8.52 5.14
N SER A 193 -14.39 -8.80 4.32
CA SER A 193 -15.33 -7.77 3.86
C SER A 193 -15.98 -7.06 5.06
N SER A 194 -16.29 -7.80 6.13
CA SER A 194 -16.68 -7.22 7.43
C SER A 194 -15.57 -6.38 8.06
N ARG A 195 -14.32 -6.87 8.16
CA ARG A 195 -13.19 -6.11 8.76
C ARG A 195 -12.81 -4.85 7.98
N GLU A 196 -12.81 -4.87 6.66
CA GLU A 196 -12.57 -3.68 5.83
C GLU A 196 -13.70 -2.66 5.99
N GLN A 197 -14.95 -3.14 5.98
CA GLN A 197 -16.10 -2.29 6.28
C GLN A 197 -16.03 -1.73 7.71
N ASP A 198 -15.61 -2.50 8.70
CA ASP A 198 -15.50 -2.06 10.10
C ASP A 198 -14.35 -1.07 10.30
N SER A 199 -13.17 -1.32 9.72
CA SER A 199 -12.07 -0.35 9.70
C SER A 199 -12.50 0.96 9.05
N ARG A 200 -13.19 0.88 7.91
CA ARG A 200 -13.73 2.05 7.22
C ARG A 200 -14.87 2.74 7.98
N ARG A 201 -15.71 1.99 8.71
CA ARG A 201 -16.73 2.54 9.63
C ARG A 201 -16.05 3.27 10.80
N ILE A 202 -14.98 2.72 11.38
CA ILE A 202 -14.17 3.34 12.45
C ILE A 202 -13.51 4.63 11.96
N VAL A 203 -12.95 4.64 10.74
CA VAL A 203 -12.43 5.86 10.11
C VAL A 203 -13.54 6.89 9.91
N MET A 204 -14.67 6.50 9.33
CA MET A 204 -15.80 7.42 9.10
C MET A 204 -16.42 7.95 10.39
N THR A 205 -16.52 7.16 11.46
CA THR A 205 -17.03 7.65 12.75
C THR A 205 -16.04 8.59 13.42
N ALA A 206 -14.73 8.33 13.37
CA ALA A 206 -13.72 9.23 13.89
C ALA A 206 -13.73 10.59 13.18
N VAL A 207 -13.80 10.60 11.85
CA VAL A 207 -13.92 11.83 11.05
C VAL A 207 -15.23 12.57 11.36
N TYR A 208 -16.34 11.85 11.56
CA TYR A 208 -17.64 12.45 11.89
C TYR A 208 -17.69 13.05 13.31
N VAL A 209 -17.08 12.38 14.30
CA VAL A 209 -16.95 12.90 15.67
C VAL A 209 -16.07 14.16 15.69
N ASN A 210 -14.95 14.15 14.96
CA ASN A 210 -14.08 15.33 14.83
C ASN A 210 -14.82 16.50 14.15
N LEU A 211 -15.58 16.24 13.08
CA LEU A 211 -16.42 17.24 12.40
C LEU A 211 -17.47 17.87 13.33
N ILE A 212 -18.15 17.06 14.15
CA ILE A 212 -19.11 17.56 15.14
C ILE A 212 -18.41 18.39 16.22
N ALA A 213 -17.26 17.94 16.72
CA ALA A 213 -16.49 18.68 17.73
C ALA A 213 -16.05 20.06 17.22
N ASN A 214 -15.48 20.13 16.01
CA ASN A 214 -15.07 21.40 15.40
C ASN A 214 -16.27 22.29 15.03
N LEU A 215 -17.42 21.71 14.64
CA LEU A 215 -18.66 22.48 14.45
C LEU A 215 -19.18 23.10 15.76
N ILE A 216 -19.17 22.35 16.87
CA ILE A 216 -19.59 22.86 18.19
C ILE A 216 -18.64 23.97 18.66
N LEU A 217 -17.33 23.80 18.49
CA LEU A 217 -16.33 24.82 18.81
C LEU A 217 -16.52 26.09 17.96
N LEU A 218 -16.80 25.94 16.66
CA LEU A 218 -17.10 27.06 15.77
C LEU A 218 -18.35 27.82 16.24
N ILE A 219 -19.46 27.13 16.51
CA ILE A 219 -20.70 27.75 17.01
C ILE A 219 -20.45 28.49 18.34
N ALA A 220 -19.71 27.88 19.26
CA ALA A 220 -19.37 28.52 20.54
C ALA A 220 -18.56 29.81 20.34
N LYS A 221 -17.53 29.80 19.47
CA LYS A 221 -16.76 31.01 19.15
C LYS A 221 -17.59 32.06 18.40
N ILE A 222 -18.52 31.68 17.52
CA ILE A 222 -19.45 32.63 16.87
C ILE A 222 -20.29 33.36 17.93
N VAL A 223 -20.90 32.64 18.88
CA VAL A 223 -21.70 33.25 19.95
C VAL A 223 -20.87 34.22 20.78
N VAL A 224 -19.65 33.83 21.19
CA VAL A 224 -18.76 34.71 21.96
C VAL A 224 -18.34 35.96 21.15
N THR A 225 -18.11 35.81 19.85
CA THR A 225 -17.79 36.94 18.94
C THR A 225 -18.95 37.91 18.82
N LEU A 226 -20.20 37.41 18.72
CA LEU A 226 -21.39 38.26 18.69
C LEU A 226 -21.66 38.98 20.02
N MET A 227 -21.21 38.41 21.15
CA MET A 227 -21.27 39.04 22.46
C MET A 227 -20.11 40.00 22.74
N THR A 228 -19.03 39.96 21.96
CA THR A 228 -17.75 40.63 22.26
C THR A 228 -17.18 41.35 21.04
N SER A 229 -17.24 42.69 21.02
CA SER A 229 -16.72 43.53 19.93
C SER A 229 -15.19 43.62 19.83
N SER A 230 -14.46 42.54 20.19
CA SER A 230 -13.00 42.52 20.27
C SER A 230 -12.36 41.87 19.05
N VAL A 231 -11.42 42.57 18.40
CA VAL A 231 -10.66 42.09 17.23
C VAL A 231 -9.94 40.77 17.52
N SER A 232 -9.44 40.57 18.74
CA SER A 232 -8.80 39.30 19.14
C SER A 232 -9.75 38.11 19.18
N VAL A 233 -11.05 38.33 19.44
CA VAL A 233 -12.07 37.26 19.43
C VAL A 233 -12.43 36.92 17.98
N LEU A 234 -12.53 37.93 17.10
CA LEU A 234 -12.73 37.74 15.66
C LEU A 234 -11.59 36.91 15.02
N ALA A 235 -10.33 37.16 15.39
CA ALA A 235 -9.20 36.33 14.95
C ALA A 235 -9.40 34.85 15.36
N SER A 236 -9.72 34.61 16.64
CA SER A 236 -9.97 33.26 17.16
C SER A 236 -11.13 32.53 16.47
N LEU A 237 -12.12 33.28 15.95
CA LEU A 237 -13.21 32.75 15.15
C LEU A 237 -12.74 32.32 13.76
N VAL A 238 -11.88 33.09 13.10
CA VAL A 238 -11.28 32.72 11.81
C VAL A 238 -10.52 31.40 11.95
N ASP A 239 -9.73 31.22 13.02
CA ASP A 239 -9.01 29.97 13.28
C ASP A 239 -9.97 28.76 13.33
N ALA A 240 -11.05 28.84 14.13
CA ALA A 240 -12.03 27.74 14.21
C ALA A 240 -12.84 27.54 12.91
N ALA A 241 -12.99 28.58 12.08
CA ALA A 241 -13.60 28.43 10.77
C ALA A 241 -12.68 27.67 9.80
N LEU A 242 -11.36 27.86 9.91
CA LEU A 242 -10.37 27.11 9.15
C LEU A 242 -10.26 25.65 9.62
N ASP A 243 -10.29 25.40 10.94
CA ASP A 243 -10.38 24.05 11.53
C ASP A 243 -11.64 23.28 11.10
N PHE A 244 -12.78 23.98 11.03
CA PHE A 244 -14.02 23.38 10.54
C PHE A 244 -13.94 23.11 9.03
N LEU A 245 -13.39 24.05 8.25
CA LEU A 245 -13.21 23.90 6.81
C LEU A 245 -12.28 22.72 6.47
N SER A 246 -11.16 22.57 7.17
CA SER A 246 -10.24 21.44 6.97
C SER A 246 -10.90 20.10 7.30
N THR A 247 -11.61 20.03 8.43
CA THR A 247 -12.32 18.81 8.82
C THR A 247 -13.43 18.46 7.81
N ALA A 248 -14.11 19.47 7.25
CA ALA A 248 -15.08 19.30 6.18
C ALA A 248 -14.44 18.84 4.86
N ILE A 249 -13.22 19.30 4.53
CA ILE A 249 -12.43 18.82 3.38
C ILE A 249 -12.08 17.33 3.58
N VAL A 250 -11.53 16.95 4.74
CA VAL A 250 -11.18 15.55 5.04
C VAL A 250 -12.42 14.64 5.03
N TRP A 251 -13.54 15.08 5.59
CA TRP A 251 -14.84 14.38 5.51
C TRP A 251 -15.34 14.21 4.08
N SER A 252 -15.27 15.28 3.26
CA SER A 252 -15.66 15.26 1.86
C SER A 252 -14.80 14.27 1.07
N THR A 253 -13.48 14.35 1.20
CA THR A 253 -12.52 13.44 0.59
C THR A 253 -12.78 11.99 0.97
N THR A 254 -12.92 11.68 2.26
CA THR A 254 -13.23 10.33 2.76
C THR A 254 -14.54 9.80 2.14
N ARG A 255 -15.57 10.65 2.05
CA ARG A 255 -16.87 10.33 1.45
C ARG A 255 -16.79 10.15 -0.08
N LEU A 256 -15.92 10.89 -0.77
CA LEU A 256 -15.72 10.80 -2.22
C LEU A 256 -14.90 9.55 -2.61
N THR A 257 -13.82 9.25 -1.88
CA THR A 257 -13.02 8.03 -2.02
C THR A 257 -13.88 6.79 -1.82
N GLY A 258 -14.82 6.85 -0.86
CA GLY A 258 -15.75 5.77 -0.57
C GLY A 258 -16.77 5.42 -1.67
N ARG A 259 -16.91 6.23 -2.73
CA ARG A 259 -17.80 5.96 -3.88
C ARG A 259 -17.02 5.34 -5.03
N ARG A 260 -17.09 4.01 -5.16
CA ARG A 260 -16.60 3.28 -6.34
C ARG A 260 -17.53 3.54 -7.55
N ASP A 261 -16.96 4.08 -8.62
CA ASP A 261 -17.62 4.33 -9.91
C ASP A 261 -16.69 3.79 -10.99
N LYS A 262 -16.86 2.51 -11.34
CA LYS A 262 -15.94 1.75 -12.20
C LYS A 262 -15.88 2.28 -13.64
N PHE A 263 -16.94 2.96 -14.11
CA PHE A 263 -17.01 3.50 -15.47
C PHE A 263 -16.24 4.82 -15.61
N ARG A 264 -16.28 5.70 -14.60
CA ARG A 264 -15.53 6.97 -14.64
C ARG A 264 -14.13 6.85 -14.02
N PHE A 265 -13.94 5.91 -13.11
CA PHE A 265 -12.70 5.73 -12.33
C PHE A 265 -12.41 4.22 -12.19
N PRO A 266 -11.82 3.57 -13.22
CA PRO A 266 -11.60 2.12 -13.21
C PRO A 266 -10.61 1.65 -12.13
N VAL A 267 -9.65 2.51 -11.74
CA VAL A 267 -8.71 2.30 -10.61
C VAL A 267 -9.28 2.87 -9.29
N GLY A 268 -10.55 3.28 -9.27
CA GLY A 268 -11.18 3.93 -8.13
C GLY A 268 -10.66 5.36 -7.87
N ARG A 269 -10.91 5.86 -6.66
CA ARG A 269 -10.62 7.24 -6.25
C ARG A 269 -9.64 7.35 -5.07
N GLN A 270 -8.85 6.30 -4.82
CA GLN A 270 -7.96 6.22 -3.66
C GLN A 270 -6.95 7.38 -3.59
N ARG A 271 -6.46 7.85 -4.75
CA ARG A 271 -5.57 9.02 -4.87
C ARG A 271 -6.17 10.34 -4.35
N LEU A 272 -7.47 10.43 -4.08
CA LEU A 272 -8.07 11.61 -3.45
C LEU A 272 -7.70 11.74 -1.96
N GLU A 273 -7.42 10.63 -1.27
CA GLU A 273 -7.07 10.63 0.17
C GLU A 273 -5.86 11.52 0.50
N PRO A 274 -4.65 11.28 -0.06
CA PRO A 274 -3.51 12.16 0.16
C PRO A 274 -3.71 13.57 -0.44
N LEU A 275 -4.54 13.73 -1.47
CA LEU A 275 -4.88 15.05 -2.01
C LEU A 275 -5.70 15.88 -0.99
N GLY A 276 -6.61 15.25 -0.23
CA GLY A 276 -7.34 15.90 0.85
C GLY A 276 -6.40 16.37 1.97
N VAL A 277 -5.47 15.51 2.40
CA VAL A 277 -4.46 15.88 3.40
C VAL A 277 -3.49 16.95 2.89
N LEU A 278 -3.15 16.94 1.59
CA LEU A 278 -2.33 17.97 0.96
C LEU A 278 -3.02 19.34 0.96
N ILE A 279 -4.28 19.41 0.53
CA ILE A 279 -5.06 20.67 0.57
C ILE A 279 -5.16 21.20 2.00
N PHE A 280 -5.42 20.31 2.97
CA PHE A 280 -5.43 20.66 4.39
C PHE A 280 -4.08 21.21 4.86
N SER A 281 -2.97 20.54 4.53
CA SER A 281 -1.62 20.97 4.91
C SER A 281 -1.31 22.37 4.39
N VAL A 282 -1.72 22.70 3.16
CA VAL A 282 -1.56 24.05 2.58
C VAL A 282 -2.39 25.09 3.35
N VAL A 283 -3.64 24.78 3.72
CA VAL A 283 -4.45 25.67 4.56
C VAL A 283 -3.74 25.92 5.89
N MET A 284 -3.28 24.89 6.60
CA MET A 284 -2.62 25.06 7.90
C MET A 284 -1.30 25.86 7.80
N ILE A 285 -0.49 25.62 6.77
CA ILE A 285 0.73 26.41 6.52
C ILE A 285 0.37 27.89 6.34
N THR A 286 -0.69 28.20 5.57
CA THR A 286 -1.11 29.60 5.36
C THR A 286 -1.73 30.25 6.60
N SER A 287 -2.43 29.50 7.45
CA SER A 287 -2.91 29.98 8.76
C SER A 287 -1.74 30.33 9.68
N PHE A 288 -0.80 29.39 9.89
CA PHE A 288 0.33 29.60 10.78
C PHE A 288 1.34 30.64 10.25
N PHE A 289 1.42 30.84 8.93
CA PHE A 289 2.19 31.94 8.35
C PHE A 289 1.61 33.32 8.72
N GLN A 290 0.28 33.46 8.75
CA GLN A 290 -0.38 34.68 9.23
C GLN A 290 -0.14 34.92 10.72
N VAL A 291 -0.19 33.87 11.55
CA VAL A 291 0.16 33.93 12.98
C VAL A 291 1.62 34.36 13.18
N GLY A 292 2.54 33.87 12.34
CA GLY A 292 3.94 34.29 12.34
C GLY A 292 4.11 35.78 12.01
N ILE A 293 3.41 36.29 10.98
CA ILE A 293 3.40 37.72 10.64
C ILE A 293 2.85 38.56 11.80
N LEU A 294 1.72 38.15 12.41
CA LEU A 294 1.12 38.86 13.54
C LEU A 294 2.06 38.89 14.76
N SER A 295 2.81 37.80 14.99
CA SER A 295 3.81 37.71 16.05
C SER A 295 4.99 38.67 15.81
N ILE A 296 5.42 38.83 14.55
CA ILE A 296 6.46 39.82 14.16
C ILE A 296 5.93 41.26 14.29
N GLN A 297 4.68 41.51 13.93
CA GLN A 297 4.04 42.82 14.11
C GLN A 297 3.98 43.21 15.60
N ARG A 298 3.52 42.29 16.47
CA ARG A 298 3.53 42.48 17.94
C ARG A 298 4.93 42.64 18.55
N LEU A 299 5.97 42.16 17.86
CA LEU A 299 7.36 42.38 18.29
C LEU A 299 7.88 43.78 17.91
N ALA A 300 7.33 44.35 16.84
CA ALA A 300 7.69 45.66 16.29
C ALA A 300 6.87 46.83 16.88
N ASP A 301 5.59 46.59 17.21
CA ASP A 301 4.77 47.58 17.91
C ASP A 301 5.24 47.77 19.37
N GLU A 302 5.14 49.00 19.86
CA GLU A 302 5.47 49.34 21.24
C GLU A 302 4.26 49.39 22.19
N ASP A 303 3.04 49.26 21.67
CA ASP A 303 1.80 49.51 22.43
C ASP A 303 1.61 48.55 23.62
N ASP A 304 1.42 49.16 24.79
CA ASP A 304 1.53 48.57 26.12
C ASP A 304 0.26 47.82 26.55
N THR A 305 -0.24 46.95 25.67
CA THR A 305 -1.35 46.04 25.98
C THR A 305 -0.81 44.67 26.35
N LEU A 306 -0.46 44.52 27.63
CA LEU A 306 -0.53 43.21 28.28
C LEU A 306 -1.90 42.61 27.93
N VAL A 307 -1.90 41.48 27.22
CA VAL A 307 -3.15 40.79 26.88
C VAL A 307 -3.74 40.31 28.19
N GLU A 308 -4.67 41.07 28.76
CA GLU A 308 -5.47 40.61 29.89
C GLU A 308 -6.26 39.39 29.42
N LEU A 309 -5.83 38.19 29.82
CA LEU A 309 -6.59 36.97 29.64
C LEU A 309 -7.89 37.09 30.41
N THR A 310 -8.90 37.70 29.78
CA THR A 310 -10.23 37.83 30.36
C THR A 310 -10.74 36.43 30.67
N VAL A 311 -11.33 36.22 31.84
CA VAL A 311 -11.76 34.89 32.32
C VAL A 311 -12.53 34.07 31.25
N PRO A 312 -13.41 34.65 30.40
CA PRO A 312 -14.05 33.93 29.30
C PRO A 312 -13.07 33.37 28.25
N ALA A 313 -12.03 34.13 27.86
CA ALA A 313 -11.03 33.68 26.89
C ALA A 313 -10.21 32.50 27.44
N LEU A 314 -9.86 32.53 28.72
CA LEU A 314 -9.15 31.43 29.39
C LEU A 314 -10.02 30.17 29.48
N ILE A 315 -11.32 30.31 29.78
CA ILE A 315 -12.29 29.20 29.76
C ILE A 315 -12.41 28.60 28.35
N ILE A 316 -12.48 29.43 27.30
CA ILE A 316 -12.56 28.97 25.90
C ILE A 316 -11.30 28.19 25.52
N MET A 317 -10.11 28.72 25.77
CA MET A 317 -8.85 28.02 25.49
C MET A 317 -8.70 26.72 26.30
N ALA A 318 -9.15 26.69 27.57
CA ALA A 318 -9.17 25.46 28.36
C ALA A 318 -10.13 24.41 27.76
N SER A 319 -11.29 24.84 27.25
CA SER A 319 -12.25 23.96 26.58
C SER A 319 -11.76 23.41 25.24
N THR A 320 -11.05 24.21 24.43
CA THR A 320 -10.46 23.74 23.16
C THR A 320 -9.37 22.72 23.42
N VAL A 321 -8.50 22.97 24.42
CA VAL A 321 -7.46 22.02 24.86
C VAL A 321 -8.08 20.70 25.32
N ALA A 322 -9.16 20.74 26.12
CA ALA A 322 -9.84 19.53 26.56
C ALA A 322 -10.48 18.75 25.38
N ILE A 323 -11.24 19.44 24.53
CA ILE A 323 -11.98 18.81 23.42
C ILE A 323 -11.01 18.25 22.37
N LYS A 324 -10.06 19.06 21.86
CA LYS A 324 -9.07 18.59 20.88
C LYS A 324 -8.10 17.57 21.51
N GLY A 325 -7.80 17.66 22.80
CA GLY A 325 -7.04 16.63 23.53
C GLY A 325 -7.70 15.26 23.57
N LEU A 326 -9.02 15.20 23.83
CA LEU A 326 -9.79 13.95 23.75
C LEU A 326 -9.85 13.42 22.30
N CYS A 327 -10.08 14.30 21.32
CA CYS A 327 -10.06 13.92 19.90
C CYS A 327 -8.69 13.34 19.49
N TRP A 328 -7.59 13.96 19.90
CA TRP A 328 -6.24 13.45 19.63
C TRP A 328 -6.02 12.05 20.21
N ILE A 329 -6.40 11.80 21.47
CA ILE A 329 -6.26 10.49 22.14
C ILE A 329 -7.04 9.39 21.41
N TRP A 330 -8.20 9.72 20.83
CA TRP A 330 -8.98 8.80 20.01
C TRP A 330 -8.35 8.60 18.62
N CYS A 331 -8.13 9.68 17.87
CA CYS A 331 -7.66 9.62 16.48
C CYS A 331 -6.27 8.98 16.35
N ARG A 332 -5.35 9.18 17.31
CA ARG A 332 -4.01 8.52 17.32
C ARG A 332 -4.04 6.99 17.41
N ARG A 333 -5.20 6.37 17.66
CA ARG A 333 -5.37 4.91 17.71
C ARG A 333 -5.74 4.31 16.35
N ILE A 334 -6.08 5.14 15.36
CA ILE A 334 -6.62 4.72 14.07
C ILE A 334 -5.57 4.92 13.00
N ASN A 335 -5.18 3.84 12.32
CA ASN A 335 -4.11 3.84 11.34
C ASN A 335 -4.65 4.17 9.93
N ASN A 336 -4.87 5.45 9.66
CA ASN A 336 -5.34 5.96 8.36
C ASN A 336 -4.90 7.42 8.18
N SER A 337 -4.37 7.78 7.01
CA SER A 337 -3.76 9.10 6.77
C SER A 337 -4.70 10.29 6.95
N ASN A 338 -5.98 10.18 6.55
CA ASN A 338 -6.98 11.22 6.83
C ASN A 338 -7.18 11.44 8.35
N VAL A 339 -7.24 10.35 9.14
CA VAL A 339 -7.43 10.42 10.60
C VAL A 339 -6.16 10.84 11.33
N GLN A 340 -4.98 10.46 10.83
CA GLN A 340 -3.70 10.92 11.37
C GLN A 340 -3.50 12.42 11.14
N ALA A 341 -3.88 12.96 9.98
CA ALA A 341 -3.85 14.42 9.75
C ALA A 341 -4.76 15.17 10.75
N LEU A 342 -5.97 14.66 11.01
CA LEU A 342 -6.88 15.21 12.04
C LEU A 342 -6.32 15.08 13.47
N ALA A 343 -5.52 14.04 13.75
CA ALA A 343 -4.82 13.89 15.02
C ALA A 343 -3.66 14.88 15.15
N GLN A 344 -2.90 15.09 14.08
CA GLN A 344 -1.79 16.05 14.01
C GLN A 344 -2.27 17.49 14.19
N ASP A 345 -3.41 17.84 13.60
CA ASP A 345 -4.15 19.10 13.84
C ASP A 345 -4.49 19.26 15.33
N ALA A 346 -5.27 18.32 15.87
CA ALA A 346 -5.71 18.36 17.25
C ALA A 346 -4.53 18.43 18.26
N MET A 347 -3.40 17.77 17.95
CA MET A 347 -2.17 17.90 18.72
C MET A 347 -1.55 19.30 18.59
N THR A 348 -1.49 19.84 17.38
CA THR A 348 -0.97 21.18 17.09
C THR A 348 -1.72 22.25 17.88
N ASP A 349 -3.06 22.17 17.95
CA ASP A 349 -3.86 23.14 18.70
C ASP A 349 -3.77 22.99 20.20
N VAL A 350 -3.67 21.75 20.71
CA VAL A 350 -3.44 21.52 22.13
C VAL A 350 -2.11 22.12 22.54
N VAL A 351 -1.05 21.91 21.74
CA VAL A 351 0.27 22.52 21.94
C VAL A 351 0.17 24.05 21.85
N PHE A 352 -0.44 24.59 20.80
CA PHE A 352 -0.55 26.04 20.56
C PHE A 352 -1.34 26.77 21.66
N ASN A 353 -2.53 26.29 22.02
CA ASN A 353 -3.31 26.88 23.11
C ASN A 353 -2.61 26.75 24.47
N THR A 354 -1.92 25.63 24.74
CA THR A 354 -1.17 25.46 26.00
C THR A 354 -0.01 26.45 26.09
N PHE A 355 0.80 26.57 25.04
CA PHE A 355 1.91 27.54 25.01
C PHE A 355 1.42 28.99 25.02
N SER A 356 0.27 29.29 24.40
CA SER A 356 -0.36 30.62 24.43
C SER A 356 -0.88 31.03 25.82
N ILE A 357 -1.05 30.09 26.75
CA ILE A 357 -1.32 30.37 28.17
C ILE A 357 -0.01 30.50 28.95
N VAL A 358 0.97 29.64 28.67
CA VAL A 358 2.24 29.57 29.41
C VAL A 358 3.16 30.76 29.12
N PHE A 359 3.28 31.21 27.87
CA PHE A 359 4.20 32.31 27.52
C PHE A 359 3.81 33.66 28.16
N PRO A 360 2.54 34.12 28.16
CA PRO A 360 2.13 35.30 28.93
C PRO A 360 2.36 35.15 30.44
N LEU A 361 2.06 33.98 31.01
CA LEU A 361 2.27 33.71 32.43
C LEU A 361 3.76 33.84 32.80
N VAL A 362 4.65 33.21 32.03
CA VAL A 362 6.11 33.32 32.24
C VAL A 362 6.60 34.74 31.96
N GLY A 363 6.05 35.44 30.96
CA GLY A 363 6.38 36.83 30.65
C GLY A 363 6.10 37.79 31.82
N THR A 364 4.96 37.61 32.51
CA THR A 364 4.64 38.41 33.72
C THR A 364 5.54 38.08 34.91
N PHE A 365 5.91 36.81 35.14
CA PHE A 365 6.89 36.45 36.19
C PHE A 365 8.32 36.91 35.88
N ALA A 366 8.73 36.89 34.60
CA ALA A 366 10.06 37.30 34.14
C ALA A 366 10.17 38.81 33.84
N ASN A 367 9.05 39.55 33.96
CA ASN A 367 8.92 40.98 33.66
C ASN A 367 9.48 41.38 32.27
N SER A 368 9.28 40.53 31.26
CA SER A 368 9.85 40.69 29.92
C SER A 368 8.80 40.45 28.84
N ARG A 369 8.47 41.51 28.11
CA ARG A 369 7.40 41.55 27.08
C ARG A 369 7.67 40.65 25.86
N TYR A 370 8.92 40.30 25.61
CA TYR A 370 9.33 39.64 24.37
C TYR A 370 8.97 38.15 24.32
N PHE A 371 8.70 37.49 25.46
CA PHE A 371 8.47 36.05 25.51
C PHE A 371 7.19 35.58 24.80
N ASP A 372 6.13 36.39 24.81
CA ASP A 372 4.87 36.05 24.12
C ASP A 372 5.00 36.08 22.58
N PRO A 373 5.36 37.21 21.92
CA PRO A 373 5.52 37.24 20.45
C PRO A 373 6.64 36.32 19.96
N LEU A 374 7.72 36.14 20.72
CA LEU A 374 8.82 35.25 20.33
C LEU A 374 8.43 33.76 20.47
N GLY A 375 7.63 33.43 21.49
CA GLY A 375 7.03 32.10 21.64
C GLY A 375 6.04 31.76 20.53
N GLY A 376 5.15 32.69 20.19
CA GLY A 376 4.22 32.57 19.05
C GLY A 376 4.93 32.40 17.71
N LEU A 377 5.97 33.21 17.46
CA LEU A 377 6.80 33.11 16.26
C LEU A 377 7.51 31.75 16.17
N PHE A 378 8.22 31.34 17.23
CA PHE A 378 8.92 30.04 17.28
C PHE A 378 7.96 28.87 17.01
N LEU A 379 6.79 28.89 17.63
CA LEU A 379 5.81 27.81 17.47
C LEU A 379 5.18 27.81 16.07
N SER A 380 4.92 28.98 15.48
CA SER A 380 4.46 29.07 14.08
C SER A 380 5.46 28.44 13.11
N CYS A 381 6.77 28.69 13.27
CA CYS A 381 7.82 28.09 12.44
C CYS A 381 7.89 26.56 12.62
N TYR A 382 7.77 26.06 13.86
CA TYR A 382 7.74 24.62 14.15
C TYR A 382 6.56 23.93 13.43
N VAL A 383 5.38 24.52 13.53
CA VAL A 383 4.14 23.96 12.94
C VAL A 383 4.19 24.01 11.41
N ILE A 384 4.66 25.11 10.82
CA ILE A 384 4.87 25.22 9.36
C ILE A 384 5.85 24.15 8.88
N GLY A 385 6.96 23.93 9.60
CA GLY A 385 7.93 22.88 9.27
C GLY A 385 7.33 21.48 9.29
N ASN A 386 6.49 21.17 10.29
CA ASN A 386 5.81 19.89 10.41
C ASN A 386 4.83 19.64 9.25
N TRP A 387 3.93 20.61 8.98
CA TRP A 387 2.98 20.50 7.86
C TRP A 387 3.63 20.54 6.48
N ALA A 388 4.76 21.24 6.31
CA ALA A 388 5.54 21.20 5.08
C ALA A 388 6.15 19.81 4.84
N GLY A 389 6.59 19.13 5.91
CA GLY A 389 6.98 17.72 5.88
C GLY A 389 5.83 16.83 5.38
N THR A 390 4.69 16.86 6.06
CA THR A 390 3.46 16.12 5.68
C THR A 390 3.02 16.39 4.24
N ALA A 391 3.05 17.65 3.80
CA ALA A 391 2.73 18.02 2.43
C ALA A 391 3.73 17.41 1.42
N SER A 392 5.03 17.44 1.72
CA SER A 392 6.06 16.88 0.83
C SER A 392 5.97 15.36 0.71
N GLU A 393 5.62 14.66 1.79
CA GLU A 393 5.39 13.22 1.83
C GLU A 393 4.18 12.83 0.97
N HIS A 394 3.03 13.49 1.16
CA HIS A 394 1.85 13.22 0.34
C HIS A 394 2.03 13.61 -1.14
N ILE A 395 2.83 14.63 -1.46
CA ILE A 395 3.23 14.92 -2.85
C ILE A 395 4.06 13.75 -3.40
N ALA A 396 5.07 13.27 -2.66
CA ALA A 396 5.91 12.14 -3.07
C ALA A 396 5.07 10.87 -3.31
N HIS A 397 4.13 10.57 -2.41
CA HIS A 397 3.19 9.44 -2.54
C HIS A 397 2.20 9.59 -3.72
N LEU A 398 1.87 10.82 -4.12
CA LEU A 398 1.04 11.07 -5.29
C LEU A 398 1.84 11.01 -6.61
N THR A 399 3.16 11.22 -6.58
CA THR A 399 4.05 11.21 -7.75
C THR A 399 4.76 9.87 -8.00
N GLY A 400 4.46 8.81 -7.26
CA GLY A 400 5.10 7.50 -7.47
C GLY A 400 6.40 7.30 -6.70
N ALA A 401 6.53 7.85 -5.49
CA ALA A 401 7.68 7.55 -4.62
C ALA A 401 7.85 6.04 -4.42
N ALA A 402 9.11 5.58 -4.36
CA ALA A 402 9.42 4.17 -4.12
C ALA A 402 8.98 3.73 -2.71
N ALA A 403 8.55 2.47 -2.61
CA ALA A 403 8.22 1.82 -1.34
C ALA A 403 9.41 1.83 -0.36
N SER A 404 9.12 1.71 0.94
CA SER A 404 10.17 1.64 1.94
C SER A 404 11.13 0.45 1.66
N PRO A 405 12.44 0.57 1.96
CA PRO A 405 13.38 -0.55 1.76
C PRO A 405 12.99 -1.82 2.53
N ALA A 406 12.24 -1.67 3.62
CA ALA A 406 11.70 -2.81 4.39
C ALA A 406 10.58 -3.51 3.62
N ASP A 407 9.59 -2.76 3.12
CA ASP A 407 8.48 -3.34 2.34
C ASP A 407 8.99 -3.96 1.03
N ARG A 408 9.96 -3.32 0.34
CA ARG A 408 10.60 -3.90 -0.85
C ARG A 408 11.31 -5.23 -0.54
N SER A 409 11.95 -5.35 0.62
CA SER A 409 12.63 -6.58 1.02
C SER A 409 11.64 -7.69 1.41
N VAL A 410 10.50 -7.33 2.01
CA VAL A 410 9.38 -8.23 2.29
C VAL A 410 8.75 -8.75 1.00
N LEU A 411 8.48 -7.87 0.03
CA LEU A 411 7.97 -8.25 -1.31
C LEU A 411 8.95 -9.17 -2.06
N LEU A 412 10.24 -8.81 -2.07
CA LEU A 412 11.29 -9.64 -2.69
C LEU A 412 11.38 -11.04 -2.09
N TYR A 413 11.24 -11.13 -0.75
CA TYR A 413 11.27 -12.40 -0.05
C TYR A 413 10.08 -13.31 -0.42
N ILE A 414 8.88 -12.75 -0.57
CA ILE A 414 7.70 -13.49 -1.06
C ILE A 414 7.99 -14.08 -2.44
N VAL A 415 8.38 -13.25 -3.41
CA VAL A 415 8.63 -13.68 -4.80
C VAL A 415 9.73 -14.75 -4.87
N MET A 416 10.86 -14.54 -4.16
CA MET A 416 11.99 -15.47 -4.12
C MET A 416 11.63 -16.82 -3.51
N ARG A 417 10.67 -16.85 -2.56
CA ARG A 417 10.31 -18.05 -1.80
C ARG A 417 9.11 -18.80 -2.38
N PHE A 418 8.30 -18.14 -3.23
CA PHE A 418 6.98 -18.60 -3.68
C PHE A 418 6.97 -19.95 -4.40
N ALA A 419 7.81 -20.14 -5.44
CA ALA A 419 7.81 -21.35 -6.25
C ALA A 419 9.19 -21.66 -6.84
N GLU A 420 9.56 -22.94 -6.89
CA GLU A 420 10.86 -23.38 -7.43
C GLU A 420 10.96 -23.30 -8.96
N CYS A 421 9.84 -23.12 -9.66
CA CYS A 421 9.80 -22.89 -11.10
C CYS A 421 10.29 -21.49 -11.53
N ILE A 422 10.34 -20.53 -10.60
CA ILE A 422 10.86 -19.18 -10.84
C ILE A 422 12.38 -19.26 -10.91
N ARG A 423 12.95 -19.05 -12.10
CA ARG A 423 14.40 -19.09 -12.32
C ARG A 423 15.08 -17.80 -11.89
N TRP A 424 14.50 -16.67 -12.29
CA TRP A 424 15.04 -15.34 -12.03
C TRP A 424 13.91 -14.34 -11.74
N ILE A 425 14.24 -13.30 -10.98
CA ILE A 425 13.45 -12.09 -10.84
C ILE A 425 14.20 -11.01 -11.63
N GLN A 426 13.65 -10.56 -12.75
CA GLN A 426 14.27 -9.52 -13.58
C GLN A 426 14.15 -8.15 -12.89
N ASN A 427 12.93 -7.83 -12.43
CA ASN A 427 12.63 -6.56 -11.80
C ASN A 427 11.68 -6.74 -10.62
N LEU A 428 11.78 -5.80 -9.67
CA LEU A 428 10.83 -5.63 -8.59
C LEU A 428 10.74 -4.15 -8.27
N GLU A 429 9.68 -3.53 -8.77
CA GLU A 429 9.32 -2.16 -8.49
C GLU A 429 8.11 -2.12 -7.56
N ALA A 430 8.16 -1.23 -6.59
CA ALA A 430 7.05 -0.99 -5.68
C ALA A 430 7.01 0.51 -5.41
N TYR A 431 5.88 1.14 -5.69
CA TYR A 431 5.73 2.59 -5.66
C TYR A 431 4.35 2.99 -5.12
N TYR A 432 4.27 4.15 -4.48
CA TYR A 432 3.02 4.67 -3.94
C TYR A 432 2.11 5.18 -5.06
N SER A 433 0.84 4.77 -5.03
CA SER A 433 -0.25 5.24 -5.89
C SER A 433 -1.33 5.89 -5.01
N GLY A 434 -0.94 6.97 -4.34
CA GLY A 434 -1.69 7.53 -3.22
C GLY A 434 -1.22 6.93 -1.89
N ASP A 435 -2.14 6.59 -0.99
CA ASP A 435 -1.78 6.07 0.35
C ASP A 435 -1.36 4.58 0.35
N ARG A 436 -1.52 3.89 -0.79
CA ARG A 436 -1.22 2.47 -0.98
C ARG A 436 -0.13 2.26 -2.02
N LEU A 437 0.48 1.07 -2.00
CA LEU A 437 1.52 0.62 -2.93
C LEU A 437 0.91 -0.11 -4.13
N ASN A 438 1.40 0.24 -5.32
CA ASN A 438 1.40 -0.66 -6.46
C ASN A 438 2.70 -1.46 -6.45
N VAL A 439 2.65 -2.72 -6.89
CA VAL A 439 3.83 -3.58 -7.03
C VAL A 439 3.87 -4.12 -8.47
N GLU A 440 5.04 -4.05 -9.11
CA GLU A 440 5.31 -4.59 -10.44
C GLU A 440 6.47 -5.56 -10.32
N VAL A 441 6.26 -6.81 -10.74
CA VAL A 441 7.21 -7.92 -10.60
C VAL A 441 7.39 -8.61 -11.93
N ASP A 442 8.63 -8.66 -12.42
CA ASP A 442 8.96 -9.38 -13.65
C ASP A 442 9.69 -10.68 -13.28
N ILE A 443 9.05 -11.82 -13.49
CA ILE A 443 9.61 -13.15 -13.18
C ILE A 443 9.87 -13.96 -14.45
N VAL A 444 10.98 -14.71 -14.45
CA VAL A 444 11.40 -15.56 -15.56
C VAL A 444 11.11 -17.03 -15.23
N LEU A 445 10.28 -17.66 -16.04
CA LEU A 445 9.93 -19.08 -16.01
C LEU A 445 10.70 -19.87 -17.10
N ASP A 446 10.50 -21.19 -17.17
CA ASP A 446 11.08 -21.99 -18.26
C ASP A 446 10.30 -21.80 -19.57
N GLY A 447 11.01 -21.74 -20.70
CA GLY A 447 10.40 -21.62 -22.03
C GLY A 447 9.58 -22.84 -22.48
N HIS A 448 9.64 -23.94 -21.73
CA HIS A 448 8.79 -25.12 -21.93
C HIS A 448 7.58 -25.17 -20.96
N THR A 449 7.45 -24.21 -20.03
CA THR A 449 6.25 -24.10 -19.17
C THR A 449 5.04 -23.76 -20.04
N SER A 450 3.91 -24.44 -19.83
CA SER A 450 2.69 -24.13 -20.59
C SER A 450 2.14 -22.77 -20.19
N LEU A 451 1.52 -22.04 -21.13
CA LEU A 451 0.89 -20.74 -20.84
C LEU A 451 -0.14 -20.83 -19.69
N HIS A 452 -0.82 -21.97 -19.59
CA HIS A 452 -1.77 -22.28 -18.52
C HIS A 452 -1.09 -22.37 -17.15
N ASP A 453 0.02 -23.11 -17.04
CA ASP A 453 0.78 -23.22 -15.79
C ASP A 453 1.46 -21.89 -15.42
N SER A 454 2.04 -21.20 -16.40
CA SER A 454 2.64 -19.88 -16.19
C SER A 454 1.61 -18.86 -15.67
N HIS A 455 0.42 -18.81 -16.27
CA HIS A 455 -0.65 -17.91 -15.83
C HIS A 455 -1.08 -18.20 -14.40
N ASP A 456 -1.34 -19.47 -14.05
CA ASP A 456 -1.79 -19.85 -12.72
C ASP A 456 -0.72 -19.55 -11.64
N ILE A 457 0.57 -19.72 -11.96
CA ILE A 457 1.70 -19.30 -11.10
C ILE A 457 1.68 -17.78 -10.90
N GLY A 458 1.55 -17.00 -11.98
CA GLY A 458 1.56 -15.54 -11.93
C GLY A 458 0.39 -14.94 -11.16
N GLU A 459 -0.83 -15.43 -11.41
CA GLU A 459 -2.07 -15.02 -10.75
C GLU A 459 -2.05 -15.40 -9.26
N SER A 460 -1.54 -16.60 -8.92
CA SER A 460 -1.36 -17.02 -7.53
C SER A 460 -0.31 -16.16 -6.80
N LEU A 461 0.80 -15.80 -7.46
CA LEU A 461 1.79 -14.86 -6.91
C LEU A 461 1.20 -13.47 -6.73
N GLN A 462 0.41 -12.97 -7.69
CA GLN A 462 -0.28 -11.68 -7.60
C GLN A 462 -1.17 -11.64 -6.35
N TYR A 463 -2.02 -12.66 -6.19
CA TYR A 463 -2.89 -12.81 -5.03
C TYR A 463 -2.09 -12.84 -3.72
N MET A 464 -0.97 -13.57 -3.67
CA MET A 464 -0.11 -13.64 -2.49
C MET A 464 0.54 -12.29 -2.13
N LEU A 465 0.92 -11.48 -3.11
CA LEU A 465 1.49 -10.15 -2.87
C LEU A 465 0.45 -9.16 -2.33
N GLU A 466 -0.75 -9.14 -2.93
CA GLU A 466 -1.88 -8.29 -2.53
C GLU A 466 -2.45 -8.67 -1.16
N SER A 467 -2.52 -9.98 -0.86
CA SER A 467 -3.01 -10.50 0.40
C SER A 467 -2.07 -10.27 1.58
N THR A 468 -0.78 -10.60 1.42
CA THR A 468 0.20 -10.69 2.52
C THR A 468 0.68 -9.32 3.00
N VAL A 469 0.73 -8.33 2.11
CA VAL A 469 1.24 -6.99 2.42
C VAL A 469 0.08 -5.99 2.50
N ALA A 470 -0.32 -5.68 3.74
CA ALA A 470 -1.47 -4.84 4.09
C ALA A 470 -1.57 -3.44 3.44
N ASN A 471 -0.51 -2.98 2.76
CA ASN A 471 -0.45 -1.68 2.08
C ASN A 471 -0.48 -1.80 0.54
N VAL A 472 -0.49 -3.01 -0.04
CA VAL A 472 -0.55 -3.20 -1.50
C VAL A 472 -2.01 -3.07 -1.96
N ASP A 473 -2.26 -2.17 -2.90
CA ASP A 473 -3.58 -2.04 -3.55
C ASP A 473 -3.73 -3.00 -4.73
N ARG A 474 -2.62 -3.20 -5.46
CA ARG A 474 -2.56 -4.06 -6.63
C ARG A 474 -1.13 -4.51 -6.91
N ALA A 475 -0.98 -5.77 -7.27
CA ALA A 475 0.23 -6.29 -7.87
C ALA A 475 0.03 -6.53 -9.38
N PHE A 476 1.09 -6.40 -10.15
CA PHE A 476 1.19 -6.80 -11.54
C PHE A 476 2.37 -7.77 -11.63
N VAL A 477 2.09 -9.00 -12.08
CA VAL A 477 3.12 -10.02 -12.29
C VAL A 477 3.30 -10.22 -13.79
N HIS A 478 4.43 -9.78 -14.33
CA HIS A 478 4.83 -10.10 -15.68
C HIS A 478 5.55 -11.46 -15.71
N LEU A 479 5.31 -12.21 -16.78
CA LEU A 479 5.76 -13.59 -16.95
C LEU A 479 6.61 -13.69 -18.22
N ASP A 480 7.92 -13.69 -18.03
CA ASP A 480 8.89 -13.85 -19.11
C ASP A 480 9.43 -15.28 -19.19
N TYR A 481 9.93 -15.65 -20.37
CA TYR A 481 10.63 -16.91 -20.62
C TYR A 481 12.11 -16.71 -20.99
N ALA A 482 12.52 -15.46 -21.22
CA ALA A 482 13.87 -15.07 -21.62
C ALA A 482 14.53 -14.24 -20.52
N GLU A 483 15.81 -14.48 -20.27
CA GLU A 483 16.57 -13.73 -19.25
C GLU A 483 16.79 -12.25 -19.63
N TYR A 484 16.67 -11.92 -20.92
CA TYR A 484 16.71 -10.56 -21.42
C TYR A 484 15.63 -10.36 -22.49
N ASN A 485 14.89 -9.26 -22.39
CA ASN A 485 14.03 -8.80 -23.46
C ASN A 485 14.85 -8.06 -24.53
N LEU A 486 14.43 -8.17 -25.79
CA LEU A 486 14.94 -7.31 -26.86
C LEU A 486 14.57 -5.85 -26.52
N PRO A 487 15.46 -4.85 -26.75
CA PRO A 487 15.14 -3.45 -26.54
C PRO A 487 14.17 -2.96 -27.64
N THR A 488 12.89 -3.29 -27.47
CA THR A 488 11.78 -2.98 -28.38
C THR A 488 10.92 -1.82 -27.88
N HIS A 489 10.97 -1.53 -26.58
CA HIS A 489 10.28 -0.39 -25.98
C HIS A 489 11.02 0.91 -26.29
N VAL A 490 10.28 1.90 -26.75
CA VAL A 490 10.78 3.27 -26.95
C VAL A 490 10.65 3.99 -25.62
N ASP A 491 11.79 4.26 -24.96
CA ASP A 491 11.82 5.12 -23.76
C ASP A 491 11.21 6.50 -24.08
N PRO A 492 10.09 6.89 -23.44
CA PRO A 492 9.52 8.22 -23.58
C PRO A 492 10.23 9.18 -22.61
N ALA A 493 11.49 9.51 -22.91
CA ALA A 493 12.33 10.41 -22.13
C ALA A 493 11.85 11.88 -22.14
#